data_AF-A0AAV3XLS2-F1
#
_entry.id   AF-A0AAV3XLS2-F1
#
_cell.length_a   1.000
_cell.length_b   1.000
_cell.length_c   1.000
_cell.angle_alpha   90.00
_cell.angle_beta   90.00
_cell.angle_gamma   90.00
#
_symmetry.space_group_name_H-M   'P 1'
#
loop_
_entity.id
_entity.type
_entity.pdbx_description
1 polymer ?
#
loop_
_entity_poly.entity_id
_entity_poly.type
_entity_poly.pdbx_seq_one_letter_code
_entity_poly.pdbx_strand_id
1 'polypeptide(L)'
;MMRAEIAQLESLEQLALQVRRNGTDKKWEELSQLLQNKAELFDAKGHRRKLVIFTEQRDTLNYLADRIRTLLGRPEAVVTIHGGMVREERRKAQEAFTQDPIVQVLLATDAAGEGINLQRSHLMVNYDLPWNPNRL
;
A
#
# COMPACT_ATOMS: atom_id res chain seq x y z
N MET A 1 11.24 -1.42 44.00
CA MET A 1 10.89 -0.33 43.07
C MET A 1 11.02 -0.74 41.60
N MET A 2 12.13 -1.33 41.13
CA MET A 2 12.33 -1.68 39.70
C MET A 2 11.36 -2.68 39.04
N ARG A 3 10.58 -3.48 39.79
CA ARG A 3 9.65 -4.47 39.21
C ARG A 3 8.31 -3.87 38.75
N ALA A 4 7.89 -2.73 39.31
CA ALA A 4 6.63 -2.08 38.93
C ALA A 4 6.76 -1.30 37.60
N GLU A 5 7.95 -0.77 37.33
CA GLU A 5 8.28 0.01 36.13
C GLU A 5 8.27 -0.85 34.85
N ILE A 6 8.75 -2.10 34.94
CA ILE A 6 8.77 -3.04 33.80
C ILE A 6 7.36 -3.48 33.41
N ALA A 7 6.48 -3.75 34.38
CA ALA A 7 5.10 -4.14 34.11
C ALA A 7 4.27 -3.00 33.49
N GLN A 8 4.57 -1.75 33.84
CA GLN A 8 3.94 -0.59 33.21
C GLN A 8 4.40 -0.40 31.75
N LEU A 9 5.67 -0.66 31.46
CA LEU A 9 6.23 -0.60 30.10
C LEU A 9 5.62 -1.68 29.19
N GLU A 10 5.49 -2.92 29.68
CA GLU A 10 4.85 -4.01 28.93
C GLU A 10 3.37 -3.71 28.63
N SER A 11 2.64 -3.16 29.59
CA SER A 11 1.25 -2.74 29.39
C SER A 11 1.12 -1.62 28.35
N LEU A 12 2.07 -0.68 28.32
CA LEU A 12 2.05 0.44 27.38
C LEU A 12 2.39 -0.02 25.95
N GLU A 13 3.32 -0.98 25.81
CA GLU A 13 3.64 -1.61 24.54
C GLU A 13 2.44 -2.38 23.98
N GLN A 14 1.76 -3.18 24.81
CA GLN A 14 0.55 -3.91 24.40
C GLN A 14 -0.57 -2.97 23.96
N LEU A 15 -0.80 -1.88 24.68
CA LEU A 15 -1.80 -0.89 24.31
C LEU A 15 -1.43 -0.18 22.99
N ALA A 16 -0.17 0.19 22.81
CA ALA A 16 0.33 0.78 21.57
C ALA A 16 0.17 -0.19 20.38
N LEU A 17 0.44 -1.49 20.59
CA LEU A 17 0.23 -2.53 19.60
C LEU A 17 -1.26 -2.70 19.23
N GLN A 18 -2.16 -2.70 20.22
CA GLN A 18 -3.59 -2.82 19.99
C GLN A 18 -4.16 -1.61 19.25
N VAL A 19 -3.79 -0.39 19.67
CA VAL A 19 -4.21 0.84 18.99
C VAL A 19 -3.67 0.88 17.55
N ARG A 20 -2.41 0.47 17.35
CA ARG A 20 -1.81 0.37 16.01
C ARG A 20 -2.57 -0.63 15.14
N ARG A 21 -2.86 -1.83 15.65
CA ARG A 21 -3.64 -2.85 14.93
C ARG A 21 -5.03 -2.35 14.55
N ASN A 22 -5.77 -1.77 15.48
CA ASN A 22 -7.10 -1.20 15.21
C ASN A 22 -7.04 -0.11 14.14
N GLY A 23 -6.01 0.75 14.16
CA GLY A 23 -5.78 1.75 13.11
C GLY A 23 -5.46 1.12 11.75
N THR A 24 -4.61 0.10 11.73
CA THR A 24 -4.26 -0.65 10.51
C THR A 24 -5.48 -1.36 9.91
N ASP A 25 -6.35 -1.93 10.74
CA ASP A 25 -7.56 -2.63 10.28
C ASP A 25 -8.55 -1.65 9.62
N LYS A 26 -8.79 -0.48 10.22
CA LYS A 26 -9.63 0.56 9.60
C LYS A 26 -9.06 1.06 8.27
N LYS A 27 -7.76 1.36 8.22
CA LYS A 27 -7.09 1.78 6.98
C LYS A 27 -7.20 0.70 5.89
N TRP A 28 -7.07 -0.57 6.29
CA TRP A 28 -7.25 -1.69 5.37
C TRP A 28 -8.69 -1.79 4.89
N GLU A 29 -9.69 -1.66 5.76
CA GLU A 29 -11.11 -1.70 5.40
C GLU A 29 -11.42 -0.67 4.32
N GLU A 30 -11.03 0.59 4.52
CA GLU A 30 -11.25 1.64 3.52
C GLU A 30 -10.50 1.34 2.21
N LEU A 31 -9.23 0.92 2.28
CA LEU A 31 -8.45 0.61 1.07
C LEU A 31 -9.06 -0.57 0.31
N SER A 32 -9.54 -1.59 1.03
CA SER A 32 -10.17 -2.76 0.46
C SER A 32 -11.50 -2.42 -0.22
N GLN A 33 -12.25 -1.46 0.32
CA GLN A 33 -13.47 -0.94 -0.29
C GLN A 33 -13.14 -0.19 -1.59
N LEU A 34 -12.13 0.68 -1.58
CA LEU A 34 -11.65 1.37 -2.78
C LEU A 34 -11.20 0.37 -3.86
N LEU A 35 -10.47 -0.68 -3.47
CA LEU A 35 -10.00 -1.73 -4.38
C LEU A 35 -11.11 -2.58 -5.00
N GLN A 36 -12.27 -2.62 -4.37
CA GLN A 36 -13.46 -3.33 -4.83
C GLN A 36 -14.47 -2.40 -5.53
N ASN A 37 -14.35 -1.07 -5.34
CA ASN A 37 -15.23 -0.09 -5.94
C ASN A 37 -14.96 0.05 -7.44
N LYS A 38 -15.87 -0.51 -8.25
CA LYS A 38 -15.76 -0.50 -9.71
C LYS A 38 -15.84 0.90 -10.33
N ALA A 39 -16.44 1.88 -9.67
CA ALA A 39 -16.56 3.22 -10.26
C ALA A 39 -15.23 4.00 -10.20
N GLU A 40 -14.47 3.81 -9.12
CA GLU A 40 -13.20 4.50 -8.91
C GLU A 40 -12.04 3.82 -9.63
N LEU A 41 -12.11 2.50 -9.79
CA LEU A 41 -11.06 1.72 -10.43
C LEU A 41 -11.27 1.49 -11.92
N PHE A 42 -12.36 1.97 -12.52
CA PHE A 42 -12.58 1.85 -13.96
C PHE A 42 -12.79 3.24 -14.57
N ASP A 43 -12.20 3.48 -15.74
CA ASP A 43 -12.47 4.69 -16.51
C ASP A 43 -13.88 4.63 -17.16
N ALA A 44 -14.33 5.74 -17.75
CA ALA A 44 -15.62 5.82 -18.42
C ALA A 44 -15.75 4.84 -19.62
N LYS A 45 -14.65 4.23 -20.06
CA LYS A 45 -14.59 3.25 -21.14
C LYS A 45 -14.51 1.80 -20.61
N GLY A 46 -14.52 1.61 -19.29
CA GLY A 46 -14.43 0.30 -18.64
C GLY A 46 -13.01 -0.27 -18.54
N HIS A 47 -11.96 0.53 -18.76
CA HIS A 47 -10.59 0.09 -18.50
C HIS A 47 -10.25 0.25 -17.03
N ARG A 48 -9.55 -0.75 -16.48
CA ARG A 48 -9.12 -0.69 -15.09
C ARG A 48 -7.97 0.31 -14.91
N ARG A 49 -8.17 1.26 -14.01
CA ARG A 49 -7.22 2.30 -13.62
C ARG A 49 -6.07 1.70 -12.83
N LYS A 50 -4.87 2.23 -13.07
CA LYS A 50 -3.64 1.86 -12.35
C LYS A 50 -3.50 2.69 -11.08
N LEU A 51 -3.27 2.01 -9.96
CA LEU A 51 -3.17 2.59 -8.62
C LEU A 51 -1.74 2.50 -8.09
N VAL A 52 -1.23 3.61 -7.57
CA VAL A 52 0.02 3.63 -6.80
C VAL A 52 -0.30 3.83 -5.33
N ILE A 53 0.26 2.99 -4.48
CA ILE A 53 0.10 3.06 -3.02
C ILE A 53 1.49 3.28 -2.40
N PHE A 54 1.60 4.32 -1.58
CA PHE A 54 2.81 4.66 -0.85
C PHE A 54 2.67 4.31 0.63
N THR A 55 3.78 3.89 1.23
CA THR A 55 3.92 3.70 2.68
C THR A 55 5.35 4.02 3.10
N GLU A 56 5.57 4.43 4.33
CA GLU A 56 6.91 4.70 4.87
C GLU A 56 7.66 3.39 5.16
N GLN A 57 6.95 2.37 5.66
CA GLN A 57 7.57 1.16 6.21
C GLN A 57 7.53 -0.01 5.23
N ARG A 58 8.67 -0.71 5.10
CA ARG A 58 8.77 -1.91 4.26
C ARG A 58 7.86 -3.04 4.74
N ASP A 59 7.68 -3.19 6.05
CA ASP A 59 6.80 -4.22 6.60
C ASP A 59 5.33 -3.95 6.25
N THR A 60 4.90 -2.69 6.31
CA THR A 60 3.58 -2.27 5.83
C THR A 60 3.42 -2.54 4.34
N LEU A 61 4.46 -2.26 3.53
CA LEU A 61 4.45 -2.56 2.11
C LEU A 61 4.24 -4.06 1.84
N ASN A 62 4.98 -4.93 2.54
CA ASN A 62 4.86 -6.37 2.39
C ASN A 62 3.47 -6.86 2.81
N TYR A 63 3.00 -6.39 3.96
CA TYR A 63 1.65 -6.69 4.46
C TYR A 63 0.56 -6.31 3.44
N LEU A 64 0.63 -5.09 2.89
CA LEU A 64 -0.33 -4.63 1.89
C LEU A 64 -0.22 -5.43 0.60
N ALA A 65 0.99 -5.74 0.14
CA ALA A 65 1.18 -6.52 -1.08
C ALA A 65 0.48 -7.87 -0.98
N ASP A 66 0.68 -8.59 0.13
CA ASP A 66 0.05 -9.89 0.35
C ASP A 66 -1.46 -9.77 0.44
N ARG A 67 -1.97 -8.82 1.23
CA ARG A 67 -3.41 -8.62 1.42
C ARG A 67 -4.11 -8.24 0.11
N ILE A 68 -3.52 -7.37 -0.71
CA ILE A 68 -4.10 -6.95 -1.99
C ILE A 68 -4.05 -8.10 -2.99
N ARG A 69 -2.95 -8.86 -3.06
CA ARG A 69 -2.85 -10.04 -3.93
C ARG A 69 -3.92 -11.08 -3.59
N THR A 70 -4.12 -11.36 -2.30
CA THR A 70 -5.19 -12.24 -1.83
C THR A 70 -6.56 -11.69 -2.19
N LEU A 71 -6.82 -10.40 -1.95
CA LEU A 71 -8.10 -9.76 -2.24
C LEU A 71 -8.45 -9.82 -3.74
N LEU A 72 -7.47 -9.58 -4.60
CA LEU A 72 -7.65 -9.60 -6.06
C LEU A 72 -7.66 -11.02 -6.64
N GLY A 73 -7.17 -12.01 -5.89
CA GLY A 73 -6.98 -13.39 -6.36
C GLY A 73 -5.97 -13.51 -7.50
N ARG A 74 -5.13 -12.48 -7.72
CA ARG A 74 -4.18 -12.37 -8.84
C ARG A 74 -2.86 -11.79 -8.34
N PRO A 75 -1.92 -12.64 -7.91
CA PRO A 75 -0.63 -12.20 -7.37
C PRO A 75 0.15 -11.27 -8.32
N GLU A 76 0.04 -11.52 -9.61
CA GLU A 76 0.68 -10.79 -10.71
C GLU A 76 0.10 -9.38 -10.92
N ALA A 77 -1.08 -9.07 -10.36
CA ALA A 77 -1.67 -7.75 -10.45
C ALA A 77 -0.96 -6.69 -9.58
N VAL A 78 -0.03 -7.11 -8.72
CA VAL A 78 0.63 -6.25 -7.72
C VAL A 78 2.16 -6.36 -7.83
N VAL A 79 2.79 -5.22 -8.09
CA VAL A 79 4.26 -5.07 -8.06
C VAL A 79 4.69 -4.15 -6.93
N THR A 80 5.93 -4.30 -6.47
CA THR A 80 6.47 -3.58 -5.33
C THR A 80 7.78 -2.89 -5.68
N ILE A 81 8.02 -1.71 -5.11
CA ILE A 81 9.29 -0.97 -5.18
C ILE A 81 9.73 -0.54 -3.78
N HIS A 82 10.89 -1.00 -3.31
CA HIS A 82 11.44 -0.57 -2.02
C HIS A 82 12.94 -0.28 -2.10
N GLY A 83 13.48 0.41 -1.09
CA GLY A 83 14.87 0.90 -1.08
C GLY A 83 15.94 -0.17 -1.29
N GLY A 84 15.68 -1.42 -0.87
CA GLY A 84 16.62 -2.53 -1.05
C GLY A 84 16.66 -3.18 -2.44
N MET A 85 15.88 -2.72 -3.42
CA MET A 85 15.89 -3.29 -4.79
C MET A 85 17.02 -2.72 -5.63
N VAL A 86 17.66 -3.56 -6.44
CA VAL A 86 18.65 -3.06 -7.41
C VAL A 86 17.97 -2.29 -8.53
N ARG A 87 18.73 -1.41 -9.20
CA ARG A 87 18.21 -0.51 -10.25
C ARG A 87 17.43 -1.25 -11.34
N GLU A 88 17.92 -2.39 -11.79
CA GLU A 88 17.25 -3.18 -12.84
C GLU A 88 15.92 -3.78 -12.38
N GLU A 89 15.81 -4.24 -11.13
CA GLU A 89 14.54 -4.75 -10.60
C GLU A 89 13.52 -3.64 -10.47
N ARG A 90 13.96 -2.46 -10.02
CA ARG A 90 13.10 -1.27 -9.97
C ARG A 90 12.59 -0.90 -11.36
N ARG A 91 13.47 -0.88 -12.36
CA ARG A 91 13.09 -0.60 -13.76
C ARG A 91 12.06 -1.61 -14.27
N LYS A 92 12.28 -2.91 -14.03
CA LYS A 92 11.34 -3.96 -14.40
C LYS A 92 9.97 -3.78 -13.74
N ALA A 93 9.93 -3.46 -12.45
CA ALA A 93 8.68 -3.22 -11.73
C ALA A 93 7.93 -1.98 -12.27
N GLN A 94 8.65 -0.90 -12.59
CA GLN A 94 8.06 0.30 -13.21
C GLN A 94 7.54 0.00 -14.63
N GLU A 95 8.29 -0.74 -15.43
CA GLU A 95 7.89 -1.14 -16.78
C GLU A 95 6.67 -2.05 -16.75
N ALA A 96 6.65 -3.05 -15.87
CA ALA A 96 5.49 -3.92 -15.65
C ALA A 96 4.27 -3.09 -15.23
N PHE A 97 4.41 -2.21 -14.24
CA PHE A 97 3.32 -1.31 -13.86
C PHE A 97 2.89 -0.41 -15.00
N THR A 98 3.77 0.03 -15.89
CA THR A 98 3.43 0.98 -16.95
C THR A 98 2.78 0.29 -18.15
N GLN A 99 3.31 -0.85 -18.58
CA GLN A 99 3.00 -1.49 -19.87
C GLN A 99 2.13 -2.75 -19.74
N ASP A 100 2.21 -3.47 -18.62
CA ASP A 100 1.44 -4.70 -18.45
C ASP A 100 0.00 -4.37 -18.03
N PRO A 101 -1.02 -4.74 -18.82
CA PRO A 101 -2.42 -4.51 -18.45
C PRO A 101 -2.89 -5.36 -17.26
N ILE A 102 -2.16 -6.44 -16.93
CA ILE A 102 -2.47 -7.30 -15.79
C ILE A 102 -2.07 -6.59 -14.48
N VAL A 103 -0.93 -5.90 -14.49
CA VAL A 103 -0.43 -5.17 -13.32
C VAL A 103 -1.28 -3.93 -13.07
N GLN A 104 -1.95 -3.88 -11.92
CA GLN A 104 -2.91 -2.84 -11.58
C GLN A 104 -2.46 -1.98 -10.40
N VAL A 105 -1.67 -2.55 -9.49
CA VAL A 105 -1.23 -1.89 -8.27
C VAL A 105 0.30 -1.87 -8.20
N LEU A 106 0.85 -0.69 -7.95
CA LEU A 106 2.25 -0.51 -7.57
C LEU A 106 2.32 -0.03 -6.12
N LEU A 107 2.93 -0.84 -5.26
CA LEU A 107 3.23 -0.47 -3.88
C LEU A 107 4.67 0.03 -3.80
N ALA A 108 4.90 1.18 -3.18
CA ALA A 108 6.24 1.72 -3.02
C ALA A 108 6.49 2.26 -1.61
N THR A 109 7.73 2.09 -1.11
CA THR A 109 8.16 2.88 0.05
C THR A 109 8.41 4.32 -0.37
N ASP A 110 8.12 5.34 0.44
CA ASP A 110 8.33 6.77 0.09
C ASP A 110 9.73 7.06 -0.48
N ALA A 111 10.79 6.59 0.20
CA ALA A 111 12.17 6.75 -0.26
C ALA A 111 12.50 6.03 -1.58
N ALA A 112 11.69 5.04 -1.96
CA ALA A 112 11.82 4.33 -3.23
C ALA A 112 10.80 4.82 -4.29
N GLY A 113 9.85 5.66 -3.88
CA GLY A 113 8.87 6.31 -4.72
C GLY A 113 9.44 7.45 -5.55
N GLU A 114 10.53 8.06 -5.08
CA GLU A 114 11.25 9.09 -5.81
C GLU A 114 11.66 8.58 -7.21
N GLY A 115 11.19 9.27 -8.25
CA GLY A 115 11.45 8.92 -9.65
C GLY A 115 10.48 7.89 -10.27
N ILE A 116 9.43 7.45 -9.58
CA ILE A 116 8.33 6.74 -10.24
C ILE A 116 7.59 7.76 -11.12
N ASN A 117 7.51 7.50 -12.43
CA ASN A 117 6.76 8.35 -13.34
C ASN A 117 5.25 8.13 -13.12
N LEU A 118 4.62 9.06 -12.40
CA LEU A 118 3.21 9.00 -12.01
C LEU A 118 2.23 9.31 -13.16
N GLN A 119 2.70 9.69 -14.36
CA GLN A 119 1.83 10.07 -15.48
C GLN A 119 0.93 8.93 -15.98
N ARG A 120 1.28 7.66 -15.71
CA ARG A 120 0.43 6.49 -16.00
C ARG A 120 -0.40 6.00 -14.80
N SER A 121 -0.16 6.57 -13.62
CA SER A 121 -1.02 6.33 -12.47
C SER A 121 -2.30 7.14 -12.64
N HIS A 122 -3.43 6.49 -12.42
CA HIS A 122 -4.74 7.14 -12.44
C HIS A 122 -5.18 7.49 -11.02
N LEU A 123 -4.60 6.83 -10.02
CA LEU A 123 -4.90 7.02 -8.63
C LEU A 123 -3.65 6.85 -7.78
N MET A 124 -3.55 7.68 -6.73
CA MET A 124 -2.46 7.66 -5.76
C MET A 124 -3.02 7.66 -4.35
N VAL A 125 -2.55 6.74 -3.51
CA VAL A 125 -2.90 6.65 -2.10
C VAL A 125 -1.61 6.66 -1.29
N ASN A 126 -1.50 7.54 -0.29
CA ASN A 126 -0.49 7.40 0.75
C ASN A 126 -1.18 6.74 1.96
N TYR A 127 -0.75 5.53 2.31
CA TYR A 127 -1.38 4.69 3.34
C TYR A 127 -1.10 5.17 4.76
N ASP A 128 0.03 5.84 4.98
CA ASP A 128 0.43 6.30 6.30
C ASP A 128 -0.21 7.64 6.65
N LEU A 129 -0.44 8.50 5.66
CA LEU A 129 -1.18 9.74 5.80
C LEU A 129 -2.70 9.49 5.89
N PRO A 130 -3.45 10.37 6.60
CA PRO A 130 -4.91 10.36 6.55
C PRO A 130 -5.37 10.73 5.14
N TRP A 131 -5.66 9.72 4.33
CA TRP A 131 -6.20 9.90 2.98
C TRP A 131 -7.73 10.01 3.05
N ASN A 132 -8.30 10.94 2.30
CA ASN A 132 -9.75 11.09 2.16
C ASN A 132 -10.18 10.49 0.81
N PRO A 133 -10.86 9.33 0.79
CA PRO A 133 -11.30 8.70 -0.45
C PRO A 133 -12.26 9.56 -1.28
N ASN A 134 -13.01 10.47 -0.64
CA ASN A 134 -13.95 11.37 -1.33
C ASN A 134 -13.27 12.59 -2.00
N ARG A 135 -11.94 12.68 -1.96
CA ARG A 135 -11.18 13.84 -2.45
C ARG A 135 -10.53 13.62 -3.83
N LEU A 136 -10.88 12.52 -4.50
CA LEU A 136 -10.35 12.04 -5.78
C LEU A 136 -11.29 12.32 -6.96
#